data_AF-A0AAD7N2Z5-F1
#
_entry.id   AF-A0AAD7N2Z5-F1
#
_cell.length_a   1.000
_cell.length_b   1.000
_cell.length_c   1.000
_cell.angle_alpha   90.00
_cell.angle_beta   90.00
_cell.angle_gamma   90.00
#
_symmetry.space_group_name_H-M   'P 1'
#
loop_
_entity.id
_entity.type
_entity.pdbx_description
1 polymer ?
#
loop_
_entity_poly.entity_id
_entity_poly.type
_entity_poly.pdbx_seq_one_letter_code
_entity_poly.pdbx_strand_id
1 'polypeptide(L)'
;MATASPAELQAELLQLIADAHTTNYLAAGAVTLAIVEFIGNFQDEVNLVWKSPRRISNAIYLWIRYFSLITVSIYTIFTFRVIKSDHTCRSFLLAEAVTASLIGTSADVILVLRVWILYGKSRRLLYIFVPVLIMEIIVE
;
A
#
# COMPACT_ATOMS: atom_id res chain seq x y z
N MET A 1 35.74 16.77 -12.91
CA MET A 1 35.08 15.45 -12.94
C MET A 1 36.10 14.44 -12.43
N ALA A 2 36.19 14.28 -11.11
CA ALA A 2 37.16 13.39 -10.49
C ALA A 2 36.78 11.95 -10.85
N THR A 3 37.72 11.19 -11.42
CA THR A 3 37.57 9.76 -11.65
C THR A 3 37.49 9.09 -10.28
N ALA A 4 36.30 8.60 -9.89
CA ALA A 4 36.13 7.81 -8.69
C ALA A 4 37.17 6.69 -8.66
N SER A 5 37.78 6.44 -7.50
CA SER A 5 38.74 5.36 -7.35
C SER A 5 38.05 4.04 -7.69
N PRO A 6 38.70 3.09 -8.40
CA PRO A 6 38.09 1.80 -8.72
C PRO A 6 37.60 1.04 -7.48
N ALA A 7 38.17 1.30 -6.30
CA ALA A 7 37.71 0.76 -5.03
C ALA A 7 36.39 1.39 -4.54
N GLU A 8 36.17 2.69 -4.76
CA GLU A 8 34.93 3.38 -4.40
C GLU A 8 33.76 2.90 -5.26
N LEU A 9 34.01 2.73 -6.57
CA LEU A 9 33.01 2.21 -7.50
C LEU A 9 32.60 0.77 -7.15
N GLN A 10 33.55 -0.08 -6.73
CA GLN A 10 33.24 -1.45 -6.31
C GLN A 10 32.38 -1.49 -5.05
N ALA A 11 32.66 -0.63 -4.07
CA ALA A 11 31.86 -0.54 -2.86
C ALA A 11 30.42 -0.08 -3.17
N GLU A 12 30.26 0.92 -4.03
CA GLU A 12 28.95 1.42 -4.46
C GLU A 12 28.14 0.35 -5.21
N LEU A 13 28.76 -0.37 -6.13
CA LEU A 13 28.10 -1.45 -6.86
C LEU A 13 27.67 -2.61 -5.94
N LEU A 14 28.51 -2.97 -4.96
CA LEU A 14 28.16 -3.99 -3.97
C LEU A 14 26.95 -3.57 -3.13
N GLN A 15 26.89 -2.30 -2.72
CA GLN A 15 25.73 -1.77 -2.00
C GLN A 15 24.47 -1.81 -2.85
N LEU A 16 24.53 -1.37 -4.11
CA LEU A 16 23.38 -1.39 -5.02
C LEU A 16 22.84 -2.81 -5.27
N ILE A 17 23.72 -3.80 -5.40
CA ILE A 17 23.33 -5.20 -5.57
C ILE A 17 22.69 -5.74 -4.29
N ALA A 18 23.26 -5.43 -3.12
CA ALA A 18 22.71 -5.84 -1.83
C ALA A 18 21.30 -5.26 -1.59
N ASP A 19 21.10 -3.98 -1.90
CA ASP A 19 19.81 -3.30 -1.80
C ASP A 19 18.77 -3.89 -2.76
N ALA A 20 19.18 -4.20 -4.00
CA ALA A 20 18.32 -4.85 -4.98
C ALA A 20 17.86 -6.23 -4.50
N HIS A 21 18.77 -7.04 -3.95
CA HIS A 21 18.41 -8.35 -3.38
C HIS A 21 17.47 -8.21 -2.18
N THR A 22 17.76 -7.28 -1.27
CA THR A 22 16.92 -7.04 -0.09
C THR A 22 15.50 -6.66 -0.49
N THR A 23 15.35 -5.73 -1.43
CA THR A 23 14.04 -5.31 -1.95
C THR A 23 13.28 -6.48 -2.58
N ASN A 24 13.95 -7.33 -3.35
CA ASN A 24 13.32 -8.51 -3.97
C ASN A 24 12.81 -9.53 -2.94
N TYR A 25 13.58 -9.81 -1.89
CA TYR A 25 13.15 -10.73 -0.82
C TYR A 25 12.00 -10.14 -0.01
N LEU A 26 12.04 -8.84 0.29
CA LEU A 26 10.96 -8.15 0.99
C LEU A 26 9.67 -8.16 0.16
N ALA A 27 9.74 -7.89 -1.15
CA ALA A 27 8.58 -7.92 -2.04
C ALA A 27 7.95 -9.32 -2.10
N ALA A 28 8.77 -10.38 -2.25
CA ALA A 28 8.30 -11.75 -2.23
C ALA A 28 7.65 -12.14 -0.88
N GLY A 29 8.28 -11.73 0.23
CA GLY A 29 7.73 -11.92 1.57
C GLY A 29 6.39 -11.21 1.76
N ALA A 30 6.30 -9.95 1.32
CA ALA A 30 5.09 -9.15 1.42
C ALA A 30 3.91 -9.76 0.64
N VAL A 31 4.13 -10.20 -0.61
CA VAL A 31 3.08 -10.89 -1.39
C VAL A 31 2.66 -12.19 -0.71
N THR A 32 3.63 -12.98 -0.22
CA THR A 32 3.33 -14.25 0.44
C THR A 32 2.45 -14.04 1.67
N LEU A 33 2.81 -13.06 2.50
CA LEU A 33 2.05 -12.70 3.68
C LEU A 33 0.65 -12.21 3.31
N ALA A 34 0.54 -11.32 2.31
CA ALA A 34 -0.74 -10.80 1.84
C ALA A 34 -1.66 -11.91 1.32
N ILE A 35 -1.12 -12.91 0.60
CA ILE A 35 -1.89 -14.08 0.13
C ILE A 35 -2.34 -14.94 1.31
N VAL A 36 -1.48 -15.20 2.28
CA VAL A 36 -1.82 -15.99 3.48
C VAL A 36 -2.95 -15.32 4.27
N GLU A 37 -2.86 -14.00 4.50
CA GLU A 37 -3.91 -13.22 5.16
C GLU A 37 -5.21 -13.19 4.34
N PHE A 38 -5.09 -13.17 3.01
CA PHE A 38 -6.25 -13.24 2.12
C PHE A 38 -6.99 -14.57 2.27
N ILE A 39 -6.26 -15.69 2.20
CA ILE A 39 -6.84 -17.03 2.32
C ILE A 39 -7.43 -17.25 3.72
N GLY A 40 -6.69 -16.89 4.78
CA GLY A 40 -7.11 -17.10 6.16
C GLY A 40 -8.42 -16.39 6.51
N ASN A 41 -8.59 -15.16 6.02
CA ASN A 41 -9.80 -14.36 6.30
C ASN A 41 -10.94 -14.59 5.30
N PHE A 42 -10.77 -15.43 4.26
CA PHE A 42 -11.77 -15.59 3.21
C PHE A 42 -13.10 -16.17 3.73
N GLN A 43 -13.03 -17.11 4.68
CA GLN A 43 -14.22 -17.74 5.24
C GLN A 43 -15.07 -16.73 6.03
N ASP A 44 -14.43 -15.89 6.83
CA ASP A 44 -15.10 -14.84 7.58
C ASP A 44 -15.62 -13.74 6.66
N GLU A 45 -14.89 -13.42 5.59
CA GLU A 45 -15.31 -12.46 4.57
C GLU A 45 -16.63 -12.91 3.92
N VAL A 46 -16.73 -14.16 3.48
CA VAL A 46 -17.96 -14.70 2.87
C VAL A 46 -19.14 -14.61 3.84
N ASN A 47 -18.91 -14.87 5.12
CA ASN A 47 -19.99 -14.85 6.11
C ASN A 47 -20.39 -13.43 6.54
N LEU A 48 -19.44 -12.50 6.68
CA LEU A 48 -19.67 -11.16 7.24
C LEU A 48 -19.89 -10.08 6.19
N VAL A 49 -19.30 -10.22 5.00
CA VAL A 49 -19.31 -9.19 3.95
C VAL A 49 -20.30 -9.57 2.86
N TRP A 50 -20.20 -10.80 2.35
CA TRP A 50 -21.00 -11.25 1.20
C TRP A 50 -22.45 -11.59 1.57
N LYS A 51 -22.69 -12.17 2.75
CA LYS A 51 -24.04 -12.48 3.26
C LYS A 51 -24.71 -11.32 4.00
N SER A 52 -23.97 -10.27 4.36
CA SER A 52 -24.51 -9.10 5.08
C SER A 52 -25.25 -8.16 4.13
N PRO A 53 -26.27 -7.41 4.60
CA PRO A 53 -26.84 -6.30 3.84
C PRO A 53 -25.74 -5.34 3.37
N ARG A 54 -25.84 -4.88 2.12
CA ARG A 54 -24.86 -4.00 1.47
C ARG A 54 -24.73 -2.68 2.23
N ARG A 55 -23.66 -2.55 3.02
CA ARG A 55 -23.26 -1.30 3.69
C ARG A 55 -22.06 -0.70 2.99
N ILE A 56 -21.94 0.62 3.02
CA ILE A 56 -20.78 1.35 2.45
C ILE A 56 -19.46 0.82 3.04
N SER A 57 -19.45 0.46 4.33
CA SER A 57 -18.30 -0.16 5.00
C SER A 57 -17.83 -1.45 4.32
N ASN A 58 -18.75 -2.24 3.78
CA ASN A 58 -18.44 -3.52 3.13
C ASN A 58 -17.81 -3.27 1.75
N ALA A 59 -18.30 -2.26 1.02
CA ALA A 59 -17.72 -1.87 -0.27
C ALA A 59 -16.30 -1.32 -0.12
N ILE A 60 -16.06 -0.42 0.85
CA ILE A 60 -14.73 0.14 1.12
C ILE A 60 -13.78 -0.95 1.62
N TYR A 61 -14.25 -1.88 2.46
CA TYR A 61 -13.44 -3.02 2.89
C TYR A 61 -12.99 -3.89 1.72
N LEU A 62 -13.91 -4.26 0.82
CA LEU A 62 -13.58 -5.03 -0.38
C LEU A 62 -12.63 -4.26 -1.30
N TRP A 63 -12.85 -2.95 -1.47
CA TRP A 63 -11.96 -2.08 -2.23
C TRP A 63 -10.53 -2.17 -1.70
N ILE A 64 -10.29 -1.89 -0.42
CA ILE A 64 -8.93 -1.89 0.15
C ILE A 64 -8.28 -3.26 0.01
N ARG A 65 -9.00 -4.32 0.37
CA ARG A 65 -8.46 -5.68 0.42
C ARG A 65 -8.05 -6.19 -0.97
N TYR A 66 -8.95 -6.08 -1.96
CA TYR A 66 -8.66 -6.56 -3.31
C TYR A 66 -7.71 -5.62 -4.05
N PHE A 67 -7.86 -4.30 -3.88
CA PHE A 67 -6.96 -3.33 -4.49
C PHE A 67 -5.52 -3.49 -3.95
N SER A 68 -5.34 -3.61 -2.64
CA SER A 68 -4.03 -3.83 -2.01
C SER A 68 -3.37 -5.13 -2.48
N LEU A 69 -4.12 -6.24 -2.58
CA LEU A 69 -3.57 -7.50 -3.08
C LEU A 69 -3.12 -7.39 -4.55
N ILE A 70 -3.92 -6.71 -5.39
CA ILE A 70 -3.60 -6.49 -6.80
C ILE A 70 -2.36 -5.60 -6.92
N THR A 71 -2.30 -4.49 -6.19
CA THR A 71 -1.16 -3.57 -6.25
C THR A 71 0.12 -4.24 -5.78
N VAL A 72 0.14 -4.89 -4.61
CA VAL A 72 1.30 -5.62 -4.09
C VAL A 72 1.79 -6.71 -5.05
N SER A 73 0.86 -7.43 -5.71
CA SER A 73 1.22 -8.43 -6.72
C SER A 73 1.86 -7.80 -7.96
N ILE A 74 1.28 -6.71 -8.46
CA ILE A 74 1.81 -5.97 -9.62
C ILE A 74 3.19 -5.38 -9.28
N TYR A 75 3.34 -4.70 -8.14
CA TYR A 75 4.61 -4.12 -7.69
C TYR A 75 5.70 -5.16 -7.65
N THR A 76 5.43 -6.32 -7.04
CA THR A 76 6.40 -7.41 -6.95
C THR A 76 6.83 -7.92 -8.33
N ILE A 77 5.90 -8.07 -9.28
CA ILE A 77 6.24 -8.45 -10.67
C ILE A 77 7.16 -7.42 -11.32
N PHE A 78 6.92 -6.13 -11.07
CA PHE A 78 7.76 -5.05 -11.59
C PHE A 78 9.13 -4.98 -10.92
N THR A 79 9.23 -5.22 -9.62
CA THR A 79 10.49 -5.27 -8.87
C THR A 79 11.41 -6.39 -9.40
N PHE A 80 10.84 -7.54 -9.76
CA PHE A 80 11.59 -8.64 -10.38
C PHE A 80 12.01 -8.38 -11.84
N ARG A 81 11.45 -7.36 -12.50
CA ARG A 81 11.80 -7.02 -13.89
C ARG A 81 12.90 -5.97 -13.92
N VAL A 82 13.88 -6.18 -14.80
CA VAL A 82 14.94 -5.18 -15.06
C VAL A 82 14.32 -4.00 -15.80
N ILE A 83 14.12 -2.87 -15.11
CA ILE A 83 13.66 -1.62 -15.71
C ILE A 83 14.85 -0.96 -16.41
N LYS A 84 14.79 -0.87 -17.74
CA LYS A 84 15.87 -0.30 -18.57
C LYS A 84 15.71 1.18 -18.88
N SER A 85 14.54 1.77 -18.60
CA SER A 85 14.18 3.14 -18.97
C SER A 85 13.92 3.98 -17.73
N ASP A 86 14.58 5.14 -17.64
CA ASP A 86 14.42 6.10 -16.55
C ASP A 86 12.98 6.63 -16.43
N HIS A 87 12.33 6.87 -17.57
CA HIS A 87 10.93 7.28 -17.58
C HIS A 87 10.01 6.23 -16.94
N THR A 88 10.26 4.94 -17.20
CA THR A 88 9.47 3.85 -16.61
C THR A 88 9.72 3.73 -15.10
N CYS A 89 10.96 3.95 -14.64
CA CYS A 89 11.31 3.97 -13.22
C CYS A 89 10.56 5.10 -12.49
N ARG A 90 10.60 6.32 -13.03
CA ARG A 90 9.90 7.47 -12.44
C ARG A 90 8.38 7.29 -12.39
N SER A 91 7.78 6.79 -13.48
CA SER A 91 6.34 6.51 -13.50
C SER A 91 5.97 5.42 -12.51
N PHE A 92 6.81 4.41 -12.33
CA PHE A 92 6.60 3.34 -11.37
C PHE A 92 6.63 3.85 -9.93
N LEU A 93 7.66 4.62 -9.56
CA LEU A 93 7.77 5.22 -8.22
C LEU A 93 6.60 6.16 -7.92
N LEU A 94 6.17 6.96 -8.92
CA LEU A 94 5.01 7.83 -8.75
C LEU A 94 3.72 7.02 -8.59
N ALA A 95 3.54 5.94 -9.35
CA ALA A 95 2.41 5.05 -9.18
C ALA A 95 2.41 4.38 -7.80
N GLU A 96 3.57 3.93 -7.33
CA GLU A 96 3.76 3.36 -5.99
C GLU A 96 3.34 4.34 -4.90
N ALA A 97 3.83 5.58 -4.94
CA ALA A 97 3.44 6.62 -3.99
C ALA A 97 1.92 6.87 -4.02
N VAL A 98 1.34 7.08 -5.20
CA VAL A 98 -0.10 7.36 -5.34
C VAL A 98 -0.97 6.21 -4.84
N THR A 99 -0.59 4.96 -5.13
CA THR A 99 -1.37 3.80 -4.66
C THR A 99 -1.23 3.56 -3.16
N ALA A 100 -0.04 3.80 -2.60
CA ALA A 100 0.19 3.72 -1.15
C ALA A 100 -0.69 4.73 -0.42
N SER A 101 -0.70 6.00 -0.85
CA SER A 101 -1.54 7.05 -0.25
C SER A 101 -3.03 6.76 -0.40
N LEU A 102 -3.45 6.21 -1.55
CA LEU A 102 -4.85 5.83 -1.76
C LEU A 102 -5.29 4.71 -0.81
N ILE A 103 -4.42 3.73 -0.56
CA ILE A 103 -4.69 2.63 0.38
C ILE A 103 -4.70 3.16 1.82
N GLY A 104 -3.72 4.00 2.20
CA GLY A 104 -3.62 4.65 3.50
C GLY A 104 -4.88 5.44 3.82
N THR A 105 -5.18 6.46 3.00
CA THR A 105 -6.38 7.30 3.14
C THR A 105 -7.66 6.46 3.22
N SER A 106 -7.77 5.38 2.43
CA SER A 106 -8.94 4.49 2.49
C SER A 106 -9.05 3.78 3.85
N ALA A 107 -7.93 3.35 4.42
CA ALA A 107 -7.89 2.72 5.74
C ALA A 107 -8.31 3.70 6.84
N ASP A 108 -7.84 4.95 6.77
CA ASP A 108 -8.20 5.99 7.75
C ASP A 108 -9.68 6.35 7.66
N VAL A 109 -10.23 6.41 6.45
CA VAL A 109 -11.68 6.57 6.24
C VAL A 109 -12.47 5.45 6.91
N ILE A 110 -12.02 4.20 6.83
CA ILE A 110 -12.69 3.08 7.55
C ILE A 110 -12.60 3.27 9.06
N LEU A 111 -11.42 3.64 9.58
CA LEU A 111 -11.23 3.87 11.02
C LEU A 111 -12.16 4.97 11.52
N VAL A 112 -12.20 6.11 10.83
CA VAL A 112 -13.11 7.23 11.13
C VAL A 112 -14.57 6.79 11.05
N LEU A 113 -14.96 6.04 10.01
CA LEU A 113 -16.33 5.55 9.85
C LEU A 113 -16.73 4.63 11.03
N ARG A 114 -15.84 3.73 11.46
CA ARG A 114 -16.08 2.83 12.59
C ARG A 114 -16.25 3.62 13.89
N VAL A 115 -15.37 4.58 14.15
CA VAL A 115 -15.47 5.46 15.33
C VAL A 115 -16.77 6.28 15.28
N TRP A 116 -17.13 6.84 14.12
CA TRP A 116 -18.35 7.62 13.96
C TRP A 116 -19.61 6.79 14.23
N ILE A 117 -19.65 5.53 13.78
CA ILE A 117 -20.74 4.60 14.09
C ILE A 117 -20.79 4.28 15.59
N LEU A 118 -19.63 4.02 16.22
CA LEU A 118 -19.54 3.69 17.65
C LEU A 118 -20.04 4.83 18.55
N TYR A 119 -19.77 6.09 18.18
CA TYR A 119 -20.21 7.29 18.90
C TYR A 119 -21.60 7.80 18.47
N GLY A 120 -22.45 6.92 17.93
CA GLY A 120 -23.85 7.25 17.65
C GLY A 120 -24.05 8.28 16.54
N LYS A 121 -23.16 8.32 15.53
CA LYS A 121 -23.24 9.22 14.38
C LYS A 121 -23.24 10.72 14.71
N SER A 122 -22.59 11.11 15.80
CA SER A 122 -22.52 12.53 16.17
C SER A 122 -21.76 13.35 15.10
N ARG A 123 -22.38 14.44 14.59
CA ARG A 123 -21.79 15.30 13.55
C ARG A 123 -20.53 16.04 14.03
N ARG A 124 -20.36 16.20 15.34
CA ARG A 124 -19.19 16.85 15.96
C ARG A 124 -17.88 16.11 15.66
N LEU A 125 -17.92 14.78 15.65
CA LEU A 125 -16.74 13.97 15.32
C LEU A 125 -16.34 14.12 13.86
N LEU A 126 -17.31 14.27 12.95
CA LEU A 126 -17.02 14.51 11.53
C LEU A 126 -16.21 15.80 11.32
N TYR A 127 -16.57 16.88 12.03
CA TYR A 127 -15.84 18.15 11.95
C TYR A 127 -14.40 18.08 12.48
N ILE A 128 -14.09 17.12 13.35
CA ILE A 128 -12.73 16.89 13.85
C ILE A 128 -11.95 15.98 12.90
N PHE A 129 -12.57 14.90 12.39
CA PHE A 129 -11.87 13.93 11.56
C PHE A 129 -11.61 14.40 10.13
N VAL A 130 -12.51 15.17 9.52
CA VAL A 130 -12.32 15.69 8.16
C VAL A 130 -11.05 16.54 8.01
N PRO A 131 -10.76 17.55 8.86
CA PRO A 131 -9.54 18.32 8.72
C PRO A 131 -8.28 17.50 9.02
N VAL A 132 -8.35 16.48 9.87
CA VAL A 132 -7.23 15.56 10.13
C VAL A 132 -6.92 14.74 8.88
N LEU A 133 -7.93 14.16 8.23
CA LEU A 133 -7.75 13.44 6.96
C LEU A 133 -7.22 14.35 5.86
N ILE A 134 -7.69 15.61 5.80
CA ILE A 134 -7.17 16.57 4.83
C ILE A 134 -5.71 16.93 5.12
N MET A 135 -5.34 17.10 6.38
CA MET A 135 -3.96 17.37 6.78
C MET A 135 -3.04 16.20 6.39
N GLU A 136 -3.48 14.97 6.62
CA GLU A 136 -2.75 13.75 6.25
C GLU A 136 -2.48 13.69 4.74
N ILE A 137 -3.50 13.92 3.91
CA ILE A 137 -3.36 13.97 2.45
C ILE A 137 -2.43 15.10 1.98
N ILE A 138 -2.31 16.19 2.73
CA ILE A 138 -1.39 17.30 2.40
C ILE A 138 0.05 16.98 2.80
N VAL A 139 0.25 16.11 3.80
CA VAL A 139 1.56 15.76 4.35
C VAL A 139 2.21 14.60 3.58
N GLU A 140 1.43 13.66 3.05
CA GLU A 140 1.89 12.65 2.09
C GLU A 140 2.37 13.23 0.76
#